data_AF-A0A2R4WS09-F1
#
_entry.id   AF-A0A2R4WS09-F1
#
_cell.length_a   1.000
_cell.length_b   1.000
_cell.length_c   1.000
_cell.angle_alpha   90.00
_cell.angle_beta   90.00
_cell.angle_gamma   90.00
#
_symmetry.space_group_name_H-M   'P 1'
#
loop_
_entity.id
_entity.type
_entity.pdbx_description
1 polymer ?
#
loop_
_entity_poly.entity_id
_entity_poly.type
_entity_poly.pdbx_seq_one_letter_code
_entity_poly.pdbx_strand_id
1 'polypeptide(L)'
;MTRSAAGTVEEPGTNVAQKRGLNRSILDAGWGKLVQFVRYKAARAGGELVCVDARNSSQECRRCKAVAAKPLSLRRHVCPCGLDEHRDVNSAGVIRDRGLAVKAASEGGSAPRGRRRGPSGRASCRDAPRRLRAALENVRRGHQPRMTNDRNFRVIETPVRPLPGADRPVAVAGR
;
A
#
# COMPACT_ATOMS: atom_id res chain seq x y z
N MET A 1 -6.49 -7.57 6.56
CA MET A 1 -6.16 -8.03 5.18
C MET A 1 -6.76 -9.40 4.89
N THR A 2 -6.90 -10.30 5.86
CA THR A 2 -7.84 -11.44 5.77
C THR A 2 -9.04 -11.16 6.68
N ARG A 3 -10.26 -11.41 6.19
CA ARG A 3 -11.40 -11.61 7.09
C ARG A 3 -11.30 -13.04 7.57
N SER A 4 -11.57 -13.29 8.84
CA SER A 4 -11.71 -14.66 9.30
C SER A 4 -12.78 -15.32 8.44
N ALA A 5 -12.45 -16.49 7.87
CA ALA A 5 -13.45 -17.33 7.24
C ALA A 5 -14.29 -18.04 8.31
N ALA A 6 -13.79 -18.15 9.56
CA ALA A 6 -14.48 -18.80 10.65
C ALA A 6 -15.71 -18.00 11.07
N GLY A 7 -16.83 -18.72 11.21
CA GLY A 7 -18.07 -18.21 11.76
C GLY A 7 -18.26 -18.63 13.22
N THR A 8 -19.42 -18.34 13.76
CA THR A 8 -19.85 -18.80 15.09
C THR A 8 -20.58 -20.15 14.97
N VAL A 9 -21.00 -20.73 16.10
CA VAL A 9 -21.83 -21.95 16.10
C VAL A 9 -23.18 -21.68 15.40
N GLU A 10 -23.77 -20.51 15.66
CA GLU A 10 -25.04 -20.07 15.09
C GLU A 10 -24.95 -19.68 13.60
N GLU A 11 -23.81 -19.11 13.18
CA GLU A 11 -23.57 -18.72 11.78
C GLU A 11 -22.22 -19.28 11.31
N PRO A 12 -22.20 -20.53 10.81
CA PRO A 12 -20.96 -21.17 10.40
C PRO A 12 -20.35 -20.50 9.17
N GLY A 13 -19.02 -20.44 9.17
CA GLY A 13 -18.25 -19.83 8.09
C GLY A 13 -18.23 -20.69 6.82
N THR A 14 -18.25 -20.05 5.65
CA THR A 14 -18.18 -20.76 4.35
C THR A 14 -16.74 -21.07 3.93
N ASN A 15 -16.48 -22.31 3.50
CA ASN A 15 -15.19 -22.78 2.96
C ASN A 15 -14.01 -22.64 3.93
N VAL A 16 -14.25 -22.74 5.25
CA VAL A 16 -13.22 -22.61 6.30
C VAL A 16 -12.10 -23.63 6.13
N ALA A 17 -12.46 -24.92 5.98
CA ALA A 17 -11.49 -26.00 5.82
C ALA A 17 -10.69 -25.86 4.52
N GLN A 18 -11.38 -25.59 3.39
CA GLN A 18 -10.76 -25.41 2.08
C GLN A 18 -9.78 -24.23 2.04
N LYS A 19 -10.05 -23.15 2.77
CA LYS A 19 -9.21 -21.93 2.79
C LYS A 19 -8.18 -21.90 3.90
N ARG A 20 -8.18 -22.87 4.83
CA ARG A 20 -7.32 -22.86 6.03
C ARG A 20 -5.84 -22.77 5.66
N GLY A 21 -5.38 -23.55 4.69
CA GLY A 21 -3.98 -23.56 4.25
C GLY A 21 -3.54 -22.22 3.66
N LEU A 22 -4.35 -21.65 2.76
CA LEU A 22 -4.10 -20.34 2.15
C LEU A 22 -4.12 -19.21 3.19
N ASN A 23 -5.07 -19.24 4.12
CA ASN A 23 -5.14 -18.23 5.18
C ASN A 23 -3.90 -18.27 6.07
N ARG A 24 -3.39 -19.47 6.39
CA ARG A 24 -2.15 -19.63 7.14
C ARG A 24 -0.96 -19.02 6.38
N SER A 25 -0.76 -19.36 5.11
CA SER A 25 0.36 -18.80 4.33
C SER A 25 0.29 -17.28 4.16
N ILE A 26 -0.91 -16.71 4.02
CA ILE A 26 -1.09 -15.24 3.97
C ILE A 26 -0.75 -14.58 5.32
N LEU A 27 -1.10 -15.22 6.43
CA LEU A 27 -0.78 -14.70 7.78
C LEU A 27 0.71 -14.82 8.08
N ASP A 28 1.33 -15.94 7.71
CA ASP A 28 2.77 -16.21 7.89
C ASP A 28 3.63 -15.19 7.11
N ALA A 29 3.16 -14.77 5.93
CA ALA A 29 3.84 -13.73 5.13
C ALA A 29 3.83 -12.33 5.80
N GLY A 30 3.01 -12.09 6.83
CA GLY A 30 3.12 -10.88 7.65
C GLY A 30 2.79 -9.56 6.95
N TRP A 31 2.00 -9.57 5.87
CA TRP A 31 1.70 -8.38 5.04
C TRP A 31 1.20 -7.16 5.83
N GLY A 32 0.44 -7.38 6.92
CA GLY A 32 -0.01 -6.30 7.81
C GLY A 32 1.15 -5.58 8.50
N LYS A 33 2.11 -6.34 9.04
CA LYS A 33 3.32 -5.81 9.68
C LYS A 33 4.22 -5.11 8.67
N LEU A 34 4.34 -5.67 7.46
CA LEU A 34 5.10 -5.03 6.37
C LEU A 34 4.56 -3.62 6.07
N VAL A 35 3.25 -3.48 5.88
CA VAL A 35 2.63 -2.17 5.62
C VAL A 35 2.83 -1.20 6.79
N GLN A 36 2.77 -1.68 8.03
CA GLN A 36 3.05 -0.85 9.21
C GLN A 36 4.50 -0.33 9.22
N PHE A 37 5.47 -1.20 8.97
CA PHE A 37 6.88 -0.80 8.91
C PHE A 37 7.18 0.14 7.76
N VAL A 38 6.63 -0.10 6.56
CA VAL A 38 6.78 0.81 5.42
C VAL A 38 6.18 2.17 5.74
N ARG A 39 4.99 2.23 6.33
CA ARG A 39 4.37 3.51 6.74
C ARG A 39 5.24 4.26 7.74
N TYR A 40 5.72 3.58 8.77
CA TYR A 40 6.60 4.17 9.79
C TYR A 40 7.90 4.70 9.16
N LYS A 41 8.59 3.88 8.35
CA LYS A 41 9.86 4.27 7.72
C LYS A 41 9.68 5.39 6.69
N ALA A 42 8.60 5.37 5.91
CA ALA A 42 8.28 6.43 4.97
C ALA A 42 8.08 7.76 5.70
N ALA A 43 7.24 7.78 6.74
CA ALA A 43 7.01 8.99 7.54
C ALA A 43 8.30 9.52 8.19
N ARG A 44 9.16 8.62 8.67
CA ARG A 44 10.47 8.98 9.24
C ARG A 44 11.41 9.62 8.20
N ALA A 45 11.34 9.21 6.95
CA ALA A 45 12.11 9.79 5.85
C ALA A 45 11.44 11.04 5.23
N GLY A 46 10.34 11.54 5.81
CA GLY A 46 9.56 12.65 5.25
C GLY A 46 8.70 12.27 4.05
N GLY A 47 8.57 10.97 3.74
CA GLY A 47 7.75 10.45 2.65
C GLY A 47 6.32 10.08 3.07
N GLU A 48 5.50 9.79 2.05
CA GLU A 48 4.10 9.36 2.21
C GLU A 48 3.91 7.95 1.64
N LEU A 49 3.04 7.16 2.28
CA LEU A 49 2.58 5.87 1.75
C LEU A 49 1.14 6.00 1.21
N VAL A 50 0.98 5.86 -0.10
CA VAL A 50 -0.33 5.82 -0.77
C VAL A 50 -0.71 4.37 -1.05
N CYS A 51 -1.87 3.96 -0.54
CA CYS A 51 -2.43 2.65 -0.80
C CYS A 51 -3.40 2.72 -2.00
N VAL A 52 -3.23 1.83 -2.97
CA VAL A 52 -4.08 1.75 -4.16
C VAL A 52 -4.76 0.39 -4.27
N ASP A 53 -5.85 0.31 -5.04
CA ASP A 53 -6.45 -0.98 -5.36
C ASP A 53 -5.50 -1.80 -6.24
N ALA A 54 -5.16 -3.01 -5.80
CA ALA A 54 -4.20 -3.88 -6.49
C ALA A 54 -4.87 -4.90 -7.43
N ARG A 55 -6.20 -4.91 -7.51
CA ARG A 55 -6.95 -5.87 -8.32
C ARG A 55 -6.51 -5.82 -9.78
N ASN A 56 -6.38 -7.00 -10.38
CA ASN A 56 -6.00 -7.22 -11.77
C ASN A 56 -4.66 -6.58 -12.18
N SER A 57 -3.84 -6.08 -11.26
CA SER A 57 -2.57 -5.42 -11.58
C SER A 57 -1.60 -6.32 -12.37
N SER A 58 -1.66 -7.62 -12.15
CA SER A 58 -0.86 -8.63 -12.88
C SER A 58 -1.42 -8.99 -14.26
N GLN A 59 -2.65 -8.58 -14.58
CA GLN A 59 -3.39 -8.92 -15.80
C GLN A 59 -3.66 -7.69 -16.69
N GLU A 60 -3.74 -6.51 -16.09
CA GLU A 60 -3.92 -5.23 -16.78
C GLU A 60 -2.65 -4.81 -17.52
N CYS A 61 -2.79 -4.41 -18.77
CA CYS A 61 -1.72 -3.78 -19.52
C CYS A 61 -1.57 -2.31 -19.10
N ARG A 62 -0.39 -1.90 -18.64
CA ARG A 62 -0.16 -0.51 -18.25
C ARG A 62 -0.34 0.49 -19.40
N ARG A 63 -0.14 0.05 -20.65
CA ARG A 63 -0.21 0.90 -21.86
C ARG A 63 -1.64 1.13 -22.33
N CYS A 64 -2.41 0.06 -22.60
CA CYS A 64 -3.77 0.16 -23.14
C CYS A 64 -4.88 -0.08 -22.12
N LYS A 65 -4.55 -0.40 -20.86
CA LYS A 65 -5.48 -0.72 -19.76
C LYS A 65 -6.40 -1.93 -19.99
N ALA A 66 -6.20 -2.69 -21.07
CA ALA A 66 -6.90 -3.95 -21.30
C ALA A 66 -6.51 -4.98 -20.24
N VAL A 67 -7.49 -5.75 -19.75
CA VAL A 67 -7.28 -6.83 -18.79
C VAL A 67 -7.34 -8.15 -19.53
N ALA A 68 -6.25 -8.91 -19.48
CA ALA A 68 -6.17 -10.24 -20.07
C ALA A 68 -5.89 -11.29 -18.99
N ALA A 69 -6.80 -12.25 -18.86
CA ALA A 69 -6.64 -13.37 -17.94
C ALA A 69 -5.44 -14.21 -18.34
N LYS A 70 -4.57 -14.52 -17.38
CA LYS A 70 -3.37 -15.34 -17.62
C LYS A 70 -2.93 -16.08 -16.36
N PRO A 71 -2.38 -17.30 -16.50
CA PRO A 71 -1.91 -18.09 -15.37
C PRO A 71 -0.70 -17.45 -14.69
N LEU A 72 -0.42 -17.79 -13.43
CA LEU A 72 0.74 -17.26 -12.68
C LEU A 72 2.09 -17.66 -13.29
N SER A 73 2.13 -18.78 -14.02
CA SER A 73 3.33 -19.31 -14.67
C SER A 73 3.89 -18.42 -15.79
N LEU A 74 3.07 -17.60 -16.46
CA LEU A 74 3.49 -16.83 -17.63
C LEU A 74 4.26 -15.54 -17.22
N ARG A 75 5.55 -15.59 -16.92
CA ARG A 75 6.26 -14.42 -16.36
C ARG A 75 6.42 -13.21 -17.31
N ARG A 76 6.14 -13.36 -18.61
CA ARG A 76 6.10 -12.26 -19.60
C ARG A 76 4.68 -11.68 -19.77
N HIS A 77 4.58 -10.38 -20.00
CA HIS A 77 3.35 -9.67 -20.38
C HIS A 77 3.48 -9.26 -21.84
N VAL A 78 2.82 -10.01 -22.74
CA VAL A 78 2.68 -9.66 -24.15
C VAL A 78 1.25 -9.20 -24.38
N CYS A 79 1.08 -7.98 -24.86
CA CYS A 79 -0.21 -7.37 -25.12
C CYS A 79 -0.36 -7.02 -26.62
N PRO A 80 -1.56 -7.20 -27.23
CA PRO A 80 -1.81 -6.81 -28.62
C PRO A 80 -1.52 -5.33 -28.93
N CYS A 81 -1.48 -4.45 -27.93
CA CYS A 81 -1.09 -3.04 -28.11
C CYS A 81 0.43 -2.82 -28.37
N GLY A 82 1.21 -3.90 -28.49
CA GLY A 82 2.66 -3.85 -28.74
C GLY A 82 3.51 -3.69 -27.47
N LEU A 83 2.95 -3.95 -26.28
CA LEU A 83 3.72 -4.00 -25.04
C LEU A 83 4.24 -5.42 -24.81
N ASP A 84 5.56 -5.57 -24.70
CA ASP A 84 6.24 -6.80 -24.30
C ASP A 84 7.25 -6.50 -23.19
N GLU A 85 6.92 -6.87 -21.95
CA GLU A 85 7.81 -6.70 -20.80
C GLU A 85 7.59 -7.78 -19.73
N HIS A 86 8.41 -7.81 -18.69
CA HIS A 86 8.20 -8.73 -17.58
C HIS A 86 6.91 -8.36 -16.81
N ARG A 87 6.14 -9.37 -16.41
CA ARG A 87 4.83 -9.19 -15.75
C ARG A 87 4.93 -8.31 -14.50
N ASP A 88 5.98 -8.49 -13.70
CA ASP A 88 6.14 -7.74 -12.45
C ASP A 88 6.45 -6.26 -12.74
N VAL A 89 7.18 -5.95 -13.82
CA VAL A 89 7.48 -4.57 -14.25
C VAL A 89 6.20 -3.88 -14.75
N ASN A 90 5.41 -4.59 -15.57
CA ASN A 90 4.09 -4.10 -15.98
C ASN A 90 3.19 -3.83 -14.75
N SER A 91 3.15 -4.77 -13.81
CA SER A 91 2.32 -4.68 -12.60
C SER A 91 2.74 -3.50 -11.73
N ALA A 92 4.05 -3.28 -11.55
CA ALA A 92 4.57 -2.12 -10.84
C ALA A 92 4.19 -0.81 -11.54
N GLY A 93 4.24 -0.78 -12.88
CA GLY A 93 3.77 0.34 -13.68
C GLY A 93 2.28 0.65 -13.47
N VAL A 94 1.41 -0.36 -13.49
CA VAL A 94 -0.02 -0.21 -13.19
C VAL A 94 -0.25 0.37 -11.79
N ILE A 95 0.42 -0.17 -10.77
CA ILE A 95 0.29 0.30 -9.37
C ILE A 95 0.77 1.75 -9.22
N ARG A 96 1.89 2.09 -9.85
CA ARG A 96 2.42 3.47 -9.88
C ARG A 96 1.42 4.43 -10.51
N ASP A 97 0.90 4.11 -11.69
CA ASP A 97 -0.05 4.98 -12.40
C ASP A 97 -1.32 5.21 -11.56
N ARG A 98 -1.83 4.16 -10.90
CA ARG A 98 -2.95 4.28 -9.95
C ARG A 98 -2.60 5.16 -8.75
N GLY A 99 -1.37 5.08 -8.25
CA GLY A 99 -0.90 5.89 -7.13
C GLY A 99 -0.83 7.37 -7.46
N LEU A 100 -0.30 7.70 -8.65
CA LEU A 100 -0.25 9.07 -9.16
C LEU A 100 -1.65 9.63 -9.39
N ALA A 101 -2.59 8.84 -9.93
CA ALA A 101 -3.97 9.27 -10.10
C ALA A 101 -4.66 9.60 -8.77
N VAL A 102 -4.42 8.81 -7.72
CA VAL A 102 -4.92 9.09 -6.36
C VAL A 102 -4.32 10.37 -5.79
N LYS A 103 -3.00 10.58 -5.95
CA LYS A 103 -2.35 11.82 -5.50
C LYS A 103 -2.90 13.06 -6.22
N ALA A 104 -3.00 13.02 -7.54
CA ALA A 104 -3.54 14.12 -8.34
C ALA A 104 -4.98 14.47 -7.93
N ALA A 105 -5.83 13.47 -7.69
CA ALA A 105 -7.21 13.68 -7.24
C ALA A 105 -7.30 14.32 -5.84
N SER A 106 -6.30 14.11 -4.98
CA SER A 106 -6.24 14.73 -3.65
C SER A 106 -5.76 16.19 -3.66
N GLU A 107 -5.02 16.58 -4.70
CA GLU A 107 -4.42 17.92 -4.85
C GLU A 107 -5.33 18.87 -5.67
N GLY A 108 -6.12 18.34 -6.62
CA GLY A 108 -6.98 19.11 -7.53
C GLY A 108 -8.36 19.52 -7.00
N GLY A 109 -8.44 20.12 -5.80
CA GLY A 109 -9.70 20.47 -5.16
C GLY A 109 -10.52 21.58 -5.85
N SER A 110 -11.38 21.22 -6.81
CA SER A 110 -12.70 21.85 -7.05
C SER A 110 -13.63 20.95 -7.88
N ALA A 111 -14.34 20.01 -7.22
CA ALA A 111 -15.39 19.24 -7.89
C ALA A 111 -16.76 19.92 -7.72
N PRO A 112 -17.58 20.08 -8.78
CA PRO A 112 -18.98 20.44 -8.63
C PRO A 112 -19.74 19.27 -7.96
N ARG A 113 -20.71 19.61 -7.13
CA ARG A 113 -21.51 18.66 -6.33
C ARG A 113 -22.44 17.88 -7.26
N GLY A 114 -22.01 16.71 -7.73
CA GLY A 114 -22.79 15.78 -8.55
C GLY A 114 -22.94 14.40 -7.91
N ARG A 115 -24.20 14.01 -7.65
CA ARG A 115 -24.74 12.74 -7.12
C ARG A 115 -23.77 11.55 -6.95
N ARG A 116 -23.70 11.09 -5.69
CA ARG A 116 -23.04 9.85 -5.23
C ARG A 116 -23.61 8.63 -5.96
N ARG A 117 -22.83 8.01 -6.85
CA ARG A 117 -22.90 6.56 -7.09
C ARG A 117 -21.85 5.91 -6.20
N GLY A 118 -22.29 5.02 -5.31
CA GLY A 118 -21.42 4.36 -4.34
C GLY A 118 -20.30 3.56 -5.02
N PRO A 119 -19.08 3.54 -4.46
CA PRO A 119 -17.97 2.82 -5.07
C PRO A 119 -18.19 1.29 -4.92
N SER A 120 -18.48 0.61 -6.04
CA SER A 120 -18.40 -0.84 -6.16
C SER A 120 -16.93 -1.30 -6.27
N GLY A 121 -16.12 -1.00 -5.27
CA GLY A 121 -14.68 -1.29 -5.33
C GLY A 121 -13.99 -0.95 -4.02
N ARG A 122 -14.07 -1.86 -3.05
CA ARG A 122 -13.41 -1.71 -1.74
C ARG A 122 -11.89 -1.73 -1.93
N ALA A 123 -11.26 -0.57 -2.04
CA ALA A 123 -9.83 -0.41 -1.85
C ALA A 123 -9.54 -0.66 -0.36
N SER A 124 -9.04 -1.84 -0.02
CA SER A 124 -8.85 -2.25 1.38
C SER A 124 -7.50 -1.78 1.91
N CYS A 125 -7.42 -0.49 2.24
CA CYS A 125 -6.72 -0.04 3.42
C CYS A 125 -7.79 0.55 4.34
N ARG A 126 -8.62 -0.34 4.94
CA ARG A 126 -9.71 0.07 5.83
C ARG A 126 -9.14 1.01 6.89
N ASP A 127 -9.59 2.25 6.78
CA ASP A 127 -9.54 3.34 7.74
C ASP A 127 -8.19 3.52 8.45
N ALA A 128 -7.37 4.44 7.94
CA ALA A 128 -6.43 5.14 8.82
C ALA A 128 -7.28 5.76 9.94
N PRO A 129 -7.17 5.32 11.21
CA PRO A 129 -8.01 5.89 12.25
C PRO A 129 -7.65 7.36 12.36
N ARG A 130 -8.69 8.21 12.54
CA ARG A 130 -8.59 9.65 12.84
C ARG A 130 -7.62 9.98 14.01
N ARG A 131 -7.10 8.97 14.71
CA ARG A 131 -6.05 9.03 15.75
C ARG A 131 -4.61 9.20 15.22
N LEU A 132 -4.36 9.08 13.91
CA LEU A 132 -2.99 9.14 13.36
C LEU A 132 -2.46 10.56 13.09
N ARG A 133 -3.34 11.57 12.97
CA ARG A 133 -2.91 12.98 12.78
C ARG A 133 -2.11 13.48 13.99
N ALA A 134 -2.61 13.19 15.19
CA ALA A 134 -1.93 13.46 16.45
C ALA A 134 -0.62 12.67 16.60
N ALA A 135 -0.57 11.41 16.14
CA ALA A 135 0.67 10.61 16.19
C ALA A 135 1.76 11.15 15.25
N LEU A 136 1.38 11.64 14.06
CA LEU A 136 2.30 12.27 13.11
C LEU A 136 2.78 13.65 13.61
N GLU A 137 1.93 14.42 14.29
CA GLU A 137 2.35 15.66 14.97
C GLU A 137 3.31 15.39 16.14
N ASN A 138 3.12 14.32 16.90
CA ASN A 138 4.02 13.97 18.01
C ASN A 138 5.41 13.52 17.51
N VAL A 139 5.47 12.81 16.38
CA VAL A 139 6.75 12.44 15.73
C VAL A 139 7.49 13.69 15.20
N ARG A 140 6.77 14.68 14.65
CA ARG A 140 7.36 15.97 14.25
C ARG A 140 7.89 16.78 15.43
N ARG A 141 7.30 16.62 16.63
CA ARG A 141 7.74 17.26 17.89
C ARG A 141 8.78 16.42 18.66
N GLY A 142 9.44 15.45 18.01
CA GLY A 142 10.51 14.65 18.60
C GLY A 142 10.08 13.64 19.66
N HIS A 143 8.78 13.45 19.89
CA HIS A 143 8.27 12.50 20.87
C HIS A 143 7.97 11.16 20.20
N GLN A 144 8.66 10.11 20.61
CA GLN A 144 8.33 8.76 20.15
C GLN A 144 6.95 8.35 20.72
N PRO A 145 6.04 7.79 19.90
CA PRO A 145 4.82 7.22 20.42
C PRO A 145 5.17 6.00 21.29
N ARG A 146 4.70 6.00 22.56
CA ARG A 146 4.75 4.80 23.41
C ARG A 146 3.92 3.70 22.76
N MET A 147 4.59 2.75 22.11
CA MET A 147 3.98 1.51 21.64
C MET A 147 3.85 0.57 22.84
N THR A 148 2.63 0.28 23.29
CA THR A 148 2.42 -0.72 24.34
C THR A 148 2.62 -2.12 23.77
N ASN A 149 3.78 -2.66 24.11
CA ASN A 149 4.16 -4.05 24.34
C ASN A 149 3.16 -5.15 23.90
N ASP A 150 3.46 -5.85 22.81
CA ASP A 150 3.21 -7.29 22.73
C ASP A 150 4.58 -7.99 22.74
N ARG A 151 4.76 -8.78 23.79
CA ARG A 151 6.01 -9.34 24.30
C ARG A 151 6.68 -10.27 23.29
N ASN A 152 7.73 -9.83 22.58
CA ASN A 152 8.91 -10.67 22.30
C ASN A 152 10.07 -10.03 21.52
N PHE A 153 10.09 -8.73 21.26
CA PHE A 153 11.20 -8.15 20.49
C PHE A 153 11.91 -7.05 21.27
N ARG A 154 13.09 -7.37 21.81
CA ARG A 154 14.08 -6.36 22.21
C ARG A 154 14.58 -5.71 20.93
N VAL A 155 14.02 -4.57 20.56
CA VAL A 155 14.62 -3.70 19.55
C VAL A 155 15.73 -2.92 20.25
N ILE A 156 16.97 -3.11 19.80
CA ILE A 156 18.11 -2.31 20.23
C ILE A 156 17.86 -0.88 19.78
N GLU A 157 17.59 0.01 20.74
CA GLU A 157 17.48 1.45 20.52
C GLU A 157 18.87 1.99 20.13
N THR A 158 19.18 2.00 18.84
CA THR A 158 20.31 2.78 18.34
C THR A 158 19.82 4.20 18.04
N PRO A 159 20.37 5.24 18.70
CA PRO A 159 20.12 6.61 18.30
C PRO A 159 20.69 6.81 16.90
N VAL A 160 19.80 7.08 15.95
CA VAL A 160 20.20 7.30 14.55
C VAL A 160 20.75 8.70 14.43
N ARG A 161 22.07 8.80 14.20
CA ARG A 161 22.71 10.04 13.78
C ARG A 161 22.04 10.53 12.48
N PRO A 162 21.71 11.82 12.35
CA PRO A 162 21.24 12.38 11.10
C PRO A 162 22.29 12.17 10.00
N LEU A 163 21.83 11.84 8.78
CA LEU A 163 22.70 11.74 7.61
C LEU A 163 23.27 13.14 7.31
N PRO A 164 24.60 13.34 7.31
CA PRO A 164 25.17 14.63 6.98
C PRO A 164 24.95 14.92 5.48
N GLY A 165 24.31 16.05 5.16
CA GLY A 165 24.30 16.62 3.80
C GLY A 165 22.94 16.83 3.11
N ALA A 166 21.80 16.67 3.80
CA ALA A 166 20.48 16.85 3.16
C ALA A 166 20.09 18.33 2.90
N ASP A 167 20.80 19.31 3.46
CA ASP A 167 20.46 20.74 3.37
C ASP A 167 21.56 21.57 2.66
N ARG A 168 21.91 21.25 1.40
CA ARG A 168 22.63 22.22 0.56
C ARG A 168 21.77 22.58 -0.66
N PRO A 169 21.30 23.84 -0.79
CA PRO A 169 20.60 24.26 -1.99
C PRO A 169 21.57 24.21 -3.18
N VAL A 170 21.16 23.55 -4.26
CA VAL A 170 21.89 23.53 -5.53
C VAL A 170 21.79 24.94 -6.12
N ALA A 171 22.88 25.71 -6.06
CA ALA A 171 22.99 26.99 -6.72
C ALA A 171 22.95 26.77 -8.25
N VAL A 172 21.90 27.27 -8.90
CA VAL A 172 21.82 27.35 -10.36
C VAL A 172 22.73 28.50 -10.80
N ALA A 173 23.92 28.18 -11.31
CA ALA A 173 24.78 29.16 -11.95
C ALA A 173 24.33 29.31 -13.42
N GLY A 174 23.70 30.44 -13.73
CA GLY A 174 23.44 30.87 -15.09
C GLY A 174 24.72 31.40 -15.76
N ARG A 175 24.90 31.04 -17.03
CA ARG A 175 25.57 31.84 -18.06
C ARG A 175 24.85 31.57 -19.38
#